data_AF-A0A0S8AFJ0-F1
#
_entry.id   AF-A0A0S8AFJ0-F1
#
_cell.length_a   1.000
_cell.length_b   1.000
_cell.length_c   1.000
_cell.angle_alpha   90.00
_cell.angle_beta   90.00
_cell.angle_gamma   90.00
#
_symmetry.space_group_name_H-M   'P 1'
#
loop_
_entity.id
_entity.type
_entity.pdbx_description
1 polymer ?
#
loop_
_entity_poly.entity_id
_entity_poly.type
_entity_poly.pdbx_seq_one_letter_code
_entity_poly.pdbx_strand_id
1 'polypeptide(L)'
;VCLAEDLIRVHGLEPYEDIAIEFVGIRPGEKLFEEILTAEEGTTATKHERVYVTRNSEKYTLIEMQGILDKFNSVFDEPPMGDEQGIKKLLKKYVRHYSEEEMVETNSE
;
A
#
# COMPACT_ATOMS: atom_id res chain seq x y z
N VAL A 1 -17.01 4.62 8.57
CA VAL A 1 -18.34 3.96 8.60
C VAL A 1 -19.25 4.47 7.49
N CYS A 2 -19.32 5.79 7.25
CA CYS A 2 -20.25 6.39 6.28
C CYS A 2 -20.29 5.70 4.91
N LEU A 3 -19.14 5.38 4.30
CA LEU A 3 -19.13 4.79 2.95
C LEU A 3 -19.85 3.43 2.87
N ALA A 4 -19.62 2.52 3.82
CA ALA A 4 -20.26 1.21 3.81
C ALA A 4 -21.78 1.32 4.02
N GLU A 5 -22.20 2.18 4.93
CA GLU A 5 -23.63 2.47 5.14
C GLU A 5 -24.27 3.14 3.93
N ASP A 6 -23.58 4.09 3.30
CA ASP A 6 -24.07 4.79 2.11
C ASP A 6 -24.25 3.83 0.94
N LEU A 7 -23.34 2.86 0.77
CA LEU A 7 -23.49 1.81 -0.23
C LEU A 7 -24.75 0.97 0.04
N ILE A 8 -24.99 0.55 1.29
CA ILE A 8 -26.18 -0.22 1.66
C ILE A 8 -27.45 0.60 1.38
N ARG A 9 -27.48 1.87 1.77
CA ARG A 9 -28.62 2.78 1.51
C ARG A 9 -28.88 3.04 0.04
N VAL A 10 -27.83 3.16 -0.79
CA VAL A 10 -27.96 3.30 -2.25
C VAL A 10 -28.70 2.12 -2.88
N HIS A 11 -28.62 0.94 -2.26
CA HIS A 11 -29.36 -0.25 -2.67
C HIS A 11 -30.77 -0.36 -2.06
N GLY A 12 -31.23 0.65 -1.32
CA GLY A 12 -32.56 0.68 -0.70
C GLY A 12 -32.69 -0.23 0.52
N LEU A 13 -31.57 -0.62 1.12
CA LEU A 13 -31.50 -1.48 2.31
C LEU A 13 -31.14 -0.64 3.54
N GLU A 14 -31.50 -1.14 4.72
CA GLU A 14 -31.23 -0.52 6.01
C GLU A 14 -29.96 -1.13 6.64
N PRO A 15 -28.89 -0.34 6.86
CA PRO A 15 -27.67 -0.81 7.52
C PRO A 15 -27.98 -1.34 8.93
N TYR A 16 -27.28 -2.41 9.33
CA TYR A 16 -27.45 -3.13 10.60
C TYR A 16 -28.77 -3.89 10.79
N GLU A 17 -29.76 -3.71 9.91
CA GLU A 17 -31.03 -4.45 9.91
C GLU A 17 -31.05 -5.48 8.78
N ASP A 18 -30.97 -5.02 7.52
CA ASP A 18 -30.96 -5.91 6.35
C ASP A 18 -29.56 -6.51 6.11
N ILE A 19 -28.51 -5.75 6.43
CA ILE A 19 -27.10 -6.14 6.27
C ILE A 19 -26.32 -5.75 7.52
N ALA A 20 -25.77 -6.73 8.23
CA ALA A 20 -24.89 -6.52 9.37
C ALA A 20 -23.54 -5.92 8.94
N ILE A 21 -23.01 -5.00 9.76
CA ILE A 21 -21.66 -4.44 9.59
C ILE A 21 -20.84 -4.79 10.83
N GLU A 22 -19.71 -5.48 10.61
CA GLU A 22 -18.77 -5.85 11.66
C GLU A 22 -17.42 -5.17 11.44
N PHE A 23 -16.85 -4.62 12.51
CA PHE A 23 -15.52 -4.00 12.48
C PHE A 23 -14.46 -5.04 12.83
N VAL A 24 -13.75 -5.52 11.82
CA VAL A 24 -12.71 -6.55 11.96
C VAL A 24 -11.30 -5.99 12.22
N GLY A 25 -11.18 -4.67 12.35
CA GLY A 25 -9.89 -3.99 12.46
C GLY A 25 -9.15 -3.88 11.12
N ILE A 26 -7.88 -3.50 11.21
CA ILE A 26 -7.00 -3.25 10.06
C ILE A 26 -6.24 -4.54 9.76
N ARG A 27 -6.12 -4.93 8.48
CA ARG A 27 -5.30 -6.09 8.11
C ARG A 27 -3.81 -5.72 8.12
N PRO A 28 -2.90 -6.68 8.37
CA PRO A 28 -1.47 -6.42 8.34
C PRO A 28 -1.04 -5.74 7.03
N GLY A 29 -0.34 -4.61 7.13
CA GLY A 29 0.09 -3.80 5.99
C GLY A 29 -0.95 -2.84 5.39
N GLU A 30 -2.18 -2.77 5.94
CA GLU A 30 -3.14 -1.74 5.54
C GLU A 30 -2.88 -0.39 6.22
N LYS A 31 -2.98 0.69 5.45
CA LYS A 31 -2.90 2.07 5.97
C LYS A 31 -4.30 2.65 6.17
N LEU A 32 -4.52 3.30 7.31
CA LEU A 32 -5.78 4.02 7.61
C LEU A 32 -5.95 5.28 6.76
N PHE A 33 -4.84 5.91 6.40
CA PHE A 33 -4.82 7.15 5.63
C PHE A 33 -3.74 7.04 4.56
N GLU A 34 -4.10 7.45 3.35
CA GLU A 34 -3.16 7.61 2.26
C GLU A 34 -2.65 9.06 2.23
N GLU A 35 -1.35 9.23 2.03
CA GLU A 35 -0.78 10.54 1.75
C GLU A 35 -0.95 10.84 0.27
N ILE A 36 -1.51 11.99 -0.08
CA ILE A 36 -1.71 12.37 -1.50
C ILE A 36 -0.35 12.55 -2.19
N LEU A 37 0.62 13.13 -1.49
CA LEU A 37 1.99 13.39 -1.94
C LEU A 37 2.91 13.25 -0.73
N THR A 38 4.03 12.56 -0.87
CA THR A 38 5.02 12.49 0.21
C THR A 38 5.85 13.78 0.26
N ALA A 39 6.31 14.19 1.44
CA ALA A 39 7.07 15.44 1.61
C ALA A 39 8.36 15.49 0.75
N GLU A 40 8.89 14.34 0.38
CA GLU A 40 10.14 14.18 -0.36
C GLU A 40 9.98 14.23 -1.88
N GLU A 41 8.76 13.98 -2.38
CA GLU A 41 8.44 13.99 -3.80
C GLU A 41 8.43 15.40 -4.41
N GLY A 42 8.42 16.45 -3.58
CA GLY A 42 8.63 17.84 -3.98
C GLY A 42 7.68 18.30 -5.10
N THR A 43 6.58 18.96 -4.75
CA THR A 43 5.50 19.22 -5.71
C THR A 43 5.56 20.64 -6.27
N THR A 44 5.31 20.79 -7.57
CA THR A 44 5.13 22.09 -8.21
C THR A 44 3.67 22.23 -8.66
N ALA A 45 3.03 23.36 -8.34
CA ALA A 45 1.67 23.64 -8.79
C ALA A 45 1.61 23.75 -10.31
N THR A 46 0.54 23.25 -10.92
CA THR A 46 0.24 23.53 -12.33
C THR A 46 -0.56 24.83 -12.45
N LYS A 47 -0.99 25.16 -13.68
CA LYS A 47 -1.96 26.24 -13.93
C LYS A 47 -3.34 25.98 -13.29
N HIS A 48 -3.65 24.73 -12.92
CA HIS A 48 -4.89 24.36 -12.25
C HIS A 48 -4.61 24.15 -10.75
N GLU A 49 -5.36 24.85 -9.89
CA GLU A 49 -5.13 24.90 -8.44
C GLU A 49 -5.23 23.55 -7.73
N ARG A 50 -5.90 22.56 -8.34
CA ARG A 50 -6.11 21.22 -7.79
C ARG A 50 -5.21 20.15 -8.43
N VAL A 51 -4.27 20.54 -9.29
CA VAL A 51 -3.38 19.61 -10.01
C VAL A 51 -1.93 19.97 -9.72
N TYR A 52 -1.18 18.99 -9.23
CA TYR A 52 0.22 19.12 -8.82
C TYR A 52 1.11 18.19 -9.65
N VAL A 53 2.34 18.61 -9.91
CA VAL A 53 3.37 17.81 -10.57
C VAL A 53 4.45 17.46 -9.55
N THR A 54 4.68 16.17 -9.35
CA THR A 54 5.79 15.66 -8.53
C THR A 54 7.13 15.80 -9.27
N ARG A 55 8.21 16.08 -8.54
CA ARG A 55 9.56 16.02 -9.09
C ARG A 55 10.08 14.60 -8.90
N ASN A 56 10.24 13.89 -10.01
CA ASN A 56 10.83 12.56 -9.96
C ASN A 56 12.28 12.66 -9.47
N SER A 57 12.58 12.07 -8.32
CA SER A 57 13.96 11.84 -7.92
C SER A 57 14.49 10.65 -8.73
N GLU A 58 15.32 10.90 -9.75
CA GLU A 58 15.96 9.86 -10.55
C GLU A 58 17.01 9.10 -9.72
N LYS A 59 16.57 8.29 -8.74
CA LYS A 59 17.44 7.47 -7.90
C LYS A 59 18.05 6.31 -8.68
N TYR A 60 17.32 5.79 -9.66
CA TYR A 60 17.74 4.68 -10.51
C TYR A 60 17.45 5.01 -11.96
N THR A 61 18.40 4.69 -12.83
CA THR A 61 18.20 4.68 -14.29
C THR A 61 17.29 3.51 -14.69
N LEU A 62 16.72 3.57 -15.90
CA LEU A 62 15.91 2.46 -16.45
C LEU A 62 16.68 1.14 -16.48
N ILE A 63 17.98 1.17 -16.79
CA ILE A 63 18.84 -0.02 -16.85
C ILE A 63 19.02 -0.61 -15.45
N GLU A 64 19.27 0.23 -14.45
CA GLU A 64 19.38 -0.22 -13.06
C GLU A 64 18.06 -0.78 -12.54
N MET A 65 16.92 -0.16 -12.89
CA MET A 65 15.59 -0.68 -12.55
C MET A 65 15.34 -2.05 -13.17
N GLN A 66 15.69 -2.26 -14.44
CA GLN A 66 15.58 -3.57 -15.07
C GLN A 66 16.41 -4.61 -14.30
N GLY A 67 17.66 -4.27 -13.97
CA GLY A 67 18.52 -5.16 -13.18
C GLY A 67 18.05 -5.39 -11.74
N ILE A 68 17.24 -4.50 -11.17
CA ILE A 68 16.55 -4.72 -9.88
C ILE A 68 15.40 -5.71 -10.07
N LEU A 69 14.57 -5.52 -11.10
CA LEU A 69 13.43 -6.39 -11.40
C LEU A 69 13.90 -7.82 -11.72
N ASP A 70 14.98 -7.98 -12.48
CA ASP A 70 15.54 -9.30 -12.80
C ASP A 70 15.98 -10.05 -11.53
N LYS A 71 16.51 -9.34 -10.52
CA LYS A 71 16.84 -9.93 -9.21
C LYS A 71 15.62 -10.36 -8.43
N PHE A 72 14.52 -9.61 -8.50
CA PHE A 72 13.27 -10.04 -7.89
C PHE A 72 12.74 -11.30 -8.60
N ASN A 73 12.75 -11.33 -9.92
CA ASN A 73 12.30 -12.48 -10.71
C ASN A 73 13.09 -13.76 -10.37
N SER A 74 14.41 -13.68 -10.24
CA SER A 74 15.22 -14.87 -9.91
C SER A 74 14.89 -15.50 -8.55
N VAL A 75 14.31 -14.75 -7.61
CA VAL A 75 13.89 -15.30 -6.30
C VAL A 75 12.58 -16.09 -6.41
N PHE A 76 11.78 -15.84 -7.45
CA PHE A 76 10.54 -16.58 -7.70
C PHE A 76 10.77 -17.92 -8.43
N ASP A 77 11.90 -18.07 -9.12
CA ASP A 77 12.19 -19.23 -9.97
C ASP A 77 12.74 -20.45 -9.19
N GLU A 78 13.03 -20.32 -7.88
CA GLU A 78 13.52 -21.43 -7.04
C GLU A 78 12.37 -22.13 -6.27
N PRO A 79 12.09 -23.43 -6.52
CA PRO A 79 11.14 -24.22 -5.72
C PRO A 79 11.76 -24.72 -4.40
N PRO A 80 10.97 -24.90 -3.31
CA PRO A 80 9.51 -24.80 -3.20
C PRO A 80 9.06 -23.51 -2.49
N MET A 81 8.13 -22.77 -3.10
CA MET A 81 7.55 -21.54 -2.55
C MET A 81 8.61 -20.44 -2.35
N GLY A 82 8.70 -19.54 -3.35
CA GLY A 82 9.75 -18.53 -3.46
C GLY A 82 10.25 -17.98 -2.13
N ASP A 83 11.57 -17.93 -1.98
CA ASP A 83 12.27 -17.59 -0.74
C ASP A 83 11.72 -16.29 -0.13
N GLU A 84 10.79 -16.43 0.82
CA GLU A 84 10.13 -15.31 1.49
C GLU A 84 11.16 -14.40 2.16
N GLN A 85 12.23 -14.99 2.72
CA GLN A 85 13.31 -14.24 3.32
C GLN A 85 14.10 -13.46 2.26
N GLY A 86 14.34 -14.08 1.11
CA GLY A 86 14.94 -13.45 -0.07
C GLY A 86 14.14 -12.26 -0.57
N ILE A 87 12.82 -12.41 -0.71
CA ILE A 87 11.91 -11.33 -1.12
C ILE A 87 11.93 -10.19 -0.10
N LYS A 88 11.77 -10.50 1.20
CA LYS A 88 11.80 -9.50 2.28
C LYS A 88 13.13 -8.74 2.28
N LYS A 89 14.26 -9.43 2.07
CA LYS A 89 15.58 -8.81 1.99
C LYS A 89 15.71 -7.85 0.80
N LEU A 90 15.17 -8.22 -0.36
CA LEU A 90 15.15 -7.34 -1.54
C LEU A 90 14.23 -6.14 -1.32
N LEU A 91 13.05 -6.33 -0.73
CA LEU A 91 12.13 -5.25 -0.35
C LEU A 91 12.81 -4.27 0.62
N LYS A 92 13.42 -4.76 1.70
CA LYS A 92 14.17 -3.94 2.67
C LYS A 92 15.32 -3.14 2.02
N LYS A 93 15.93 -3.69 0.97
CA LYS A 93 17.04 -3.04 0.25
C LYS A 93 16.59 -1.96 -0.71
N TYR A 94 15.54 -2.21 -1.49
CA TYR A 94 15.15 -1.34 -2.61
C TYR A 94 13.93 -0.46 -2.32
N VAL A 95 13.02 -0.91 -1.45
CA VAL A 95 11.80 -0.19 -1.06
C VAL A 95 12.04 0.56 0.25
N ARG A 96 12.24 1.87 0.14
CA ARG A 96 12.64 2.74 1.26
C ARG A 96 11.71 2.65 2.49
N HIS A 97 10.41 2.54 2.24
CA HIS A 97 9.38 2.56 3.29
C HIS A 97 8.88 1.15 3.66
N TYR A 98 9.61 0.10 3.26
CA TYR A 98 9.25 -1.26 3.68
C TYR A 98 9.71 -1.50 5.12
N SER A 99 8.74 -1.76 6.00
CA SER A 99 8.95 -2.23 7.38
C SER A 99 8.25 -3.56 7.58
N GLU A 100 8.87 -4.45 8.33
CA GLU A 100 8.20 -5.64 8.86
C GLU A 100 7.37 -5.15 10.07
N GLU A 101 6.07 -4.95 9.89
CA GLU A 101 5.16 -4.71 11.02
C GLU A 101 4.98 -6.02 11.79
N GLU A 102 5.39 -6.05 13.07
CA GLU A 102 4.97 -7.10 13.99
C GLU A 102 3.46 -6.98 14.21
N MET A 103 2.76 -8.12 14.16
CA MET A 103 1.34 -8.21 14.50
C MET A 103 1.12 -7.59 15.88
N VAL A 104 0.46 -6.43 15.94
CA VAL A 104 -0.11 -5.94 17.18
C VAL A 104 -1.28 -6.85 17.49
N GLU A 105 -1.11 -7.77 18.45
CA GLU A 105 -2.23 -8.43 19.10
C GLU A 105 -3.05 -7.33 19.79
N THR A 106 -4.09 -6.84 19.10
CA THR A 106 -5.11 -6.02 19.75
C THR A 106 -5.90 -6.96 20.66
N ASN A 107 -5.48 -7.03 21.91
CA ASN A 107 -6.27 -7.61 22.98
C ASN A 107 -7.64 -6.93 23.01
N SER A 108 -8.66 -7.76 23.00
CA SER A 108 -10.07 -7.41 23.16
C SER A 108 -10.31 -6.78 24.53
N GLU A 109 -10.88 -5.58 24.56
CA GLU A 109 -11.78 -5.09 25.64
C GLU A 109 -12.88 -4.22 25.02
#